data_AF-A0A352LQ71-F1
#
_entry.id   AF-A0A352LQ71-F1
#
_cell.length_a   1.000
_cell.length_b   1.000
_cell.length_c   1.000
_cell.angle_alpha   90.00
_cell.angle_beta   90.00
_cell.angle_gamma   90.00
#
_symmetry.space_group_name_H-M   'P 1'
#
loop_
_entity.id
_entity.type
_entity.pdbx_description
1 polymer ?
#
loop_
_entity_poly.entity_id
_entity_poly.type
_entity_poly.pdbx_seq_one_letter_code
_entity_poly.pdbx_strand_id
1 'polypeptide(L)'
;MFFIKTKNSLNIIFKAETKLKNNKGFTLIELLAVIAIIGVLSSVVLASLNSAREKARDSRRKSDLEQARIALSFYFDKHNNWMQTGSGCGSGGNGNGWFNYVGGSYPKAMSKCLLDEEFSVAEIIDPTGGKTSNPTTGFSYMKYSCGVPTKTYVYAKLEGIPQSSTATNGTCCASCDSNYGMNYYVIVN
;
A
#
# COMPACT_ATOMS: atom_id res chain seq x y z
N MET A 1 27.48 98.32 18.85
CA MET A 1 28.09 97.82 17.59
C MET A 1 28.18 96.31 17.73
N PHE A 2 27.58 95.44 16.93
CA PHE A 2 27.21 95.54 15.53
C PHE A 2 25.97 94.69 15.29
N PHE A 3 24.99 95.30 14.64
CA PHE A 3 23.91 94.63 13.93
C PHE A 3 24.45 94.26 12.54
N ILE A 4 24.31 93.01 12.08
CA ILE A 4 24.27 92.68 10.64
C ILE A 4 23.15 91.67 10.38
N LYS A 5 22.22 92.12 9.51
CA LYS A 5 21.11 91.44 8.84
C LYS A 5 21.56 90.24 8.00
N THR A 6 20.68 89.25 7.75
CA THR A 6 19.92 89.11 6.47
C THR A 6 18.92 87.93 6.48
N LYS A 7 17.88 88.11 5.65
CA LYS A 7 16.61 87.39 5.51
C LYS A 7 16.70 85.95 4.97
N ASN A 8 15.58 85.23 5.13
CA ASN A 8 14.97 84.29 4.19
C ASN A 8 15.90 83.26 3.54
N SER A 9 15.59 81.97 3.73
CA SER A 9 14.81 81.22 2.72
C SER A 9 14.80 79.73 3.04
N LEU A 10 13.71 79.09 2.59
CA LEU A 10 13.59 77.67 2.26
C LEU A 10 13.29 76.72 3.43
N ASN A 11 12.01 76.71 3.82
CA ASN A 11 11.32 75.46 4.11
C ASN A 11 11.47 74.52 2.90
N ILE A 12 12.46 73.62 2.93
CA ILE A 12 12.58 72.55 1.94
C ILE A 12 11.53 71.49 2.28
N ILE A 13 10.48 71.53 1.47
CA ILE A 13 9.37 70.61 1.36
C ILE A 13 9.94 69.20 1.11
N PHE A 14 9.96 68.35 2.14
CA PHE A 14 9.88 66.90 1.97
C PHE A 14 8.46 66.47 2.33
N LYS A 15 7.51 66.83 1.46
CA LYS A 15 6.17 66.22 1.47
C LYS A 15 6.34 64.82 0.91
N ALA A 16 6.71 63.86 1.77
CA ALA A 16 6.52 62.45 1.47
C ALA A 16 5.01 62.22 1.40
N GLU A 17 4.43 62.34 0.21
CA GLU A 17 3.09 61.81 -0.03
C GLU A 17 3.18 60.29 0.04
N THR A 18 3.08 59.75 1.26
CA THR A 18 2.79 58.34 1.46
C THR A 18 1.40 58.11 0.88
N LYS A 19 1.33 57.60 -0.36
CA LYS A 19 0.13 56.92 -0.85
C LYS A 19 -0.22 55.88 0.20
N LEU A 20 -1.22 56.15 1.03
CA LEU A 20 -1.83 55.16 1.90
C LEU A 20 -2.31 54.05 0.97
N LYS A 21 -1.57 52.94 0.92
CA LYS A 21 -2.05 51.73 0.27
C LYS A 21 -3.37 51.40 0.95
N ASN A 22 -4.46 51.43 0.19
CA ASN A 22 -5.75 50.90 0.62
C ASN A 22 -5.54 49.41 0.93
N ASN A 23 -5.22 49.10 2.18
CA ASN A 23 -5.24 47.75 2.71
C ASN A 23 -6.72 47.37 2.80
N LYS A 24 -7.25 46.80 1.71
CA LYS A 24 -8.57 46.18 1.70
C LYS A 24 -8.51 44.99 2.66
N GLY A 25 -9.20 45.10 3.80
CA GLY A 25 -9.44 43.96 4.69
C GLY A 25 -10.44 43.00 4.04
N PHE A 26 -10.30 41.71 4.32
CA PHE A 26 -11.29 40.71 3.93
C PHE A 26 -12.63 41.00 4.61
N THR A 27 -13.70 40.94 3.84
CA THR A 27 -15.06 40.99 4.38
C THR A 27 -15.45 39.64 4.99
N LEU A 28 -16.33 39.65 5.99
CA LEU A 28 -16.85 38.42 6.61
C LEU A 28 -17.51 37.48 5.57
N ILE A 29 -18.19 38.05 4.57
CA ILE A 29 -18.84 37.29 3.51
C ILE A 29 -17.83 36.59 2.59
N GLU A 30 -16.70 37.23 2.27
CA GLU A 30 -15.64 36.63 1.48
C GLU A 30 -15.01 35.43 2.20
N LEU A 31 -14.74 35.55 3.51
CA LEU A 31 -14.21 34.44 4.29
C LEU A 31 -15.21 33.29 4.43
N LEU A 32 -16.50 33.61 4.60
CA LEU A 32 -17.58 32.62 4.71
C LEU A 32 -17.76 31.84 3.40
N ALA A 33 -17.69 32.51 2.24
CA ALA A 33 -17.78 31.86 0.94
C ALA A 33 -16.61 30.87 0.71
N VAL A 34 -15.40 31.21 1.16
CA VAL A 34 -14.22 30.35 0.99
C VAL A 34 -14.35 29.04 1.78
N ILE A 35 -14.73 29.12 3.06
CA ILE A 35 -14.89 27.89 3.87
C ILE A 35 -16.04 27.03 3.35
N ALA A 36 -17.10 27.64 2.80
CA ALA A 36 -18.19 26.91 2.18
C ALA A 36 -17.70 26.12 0.94
N ILE A 37 -16.92 26.74 0.05
CA ILE A 37 -16.36 26.07 -1.13
C ILE A 37 -15.38 24.96 -0.72
N ILE A 38 -14.48 25.21 0.24
CA ILE A 38 -13.54 24.20 0.73
C ILE A 38 -14.29 23.01 1.37
N GLY A 39 -15.37 23.27 2.11
CA GLY A 39 -16.23 22.23 2.68
C GLY A 39 -16.85 21.32 1.61
N VAL A 40 -17.42 21.90 0.56
CA VAL A 40 -17.98 21.14 -0.56
C VAL A 40 -16.90 20.33 -1.27
N LEU A 41 -15.79 20.95 -1.66
CA LEU A 41 -14.71 20.25 -2.37
C LEU A 41 -14.08 19.13 -1.52
N SER A 42 -13.83 19.37 -0.24
CA SER A 42 -13.22 18.37 0.64
C SER A 42 -14.12 17.14 0.86
N SER A 43 -15.44 17.33 0.96
CA SER A 43 -16.40 16.22 1.09
C SER A 43 -16.37 15.26 -0.11
N VAL A 44 -16.30 15.81 -1.33
CA VAL A 44 -16.24 15.00 -2.57
C VAL A 44 -14.92 14.24 -2.66
N VAL A 45 -13.81 14.89 -2.32
CA VAL A 45 -12.48 14.27 -2.33
C VAL A 45 -12.41 13.10 -1.34
N LEU A 46 -12.89 13.28 -0.11
CA LEU A 46 -12.89 12.23 0.91
C LEU A 46 -13.70 11.00 0.48
N ALA A 47 -14.85 11.19 -0.16
CA ALA A 47 -15.67 10.08 -0.66
C ALA A 47 -14.91 9.23 -1.71
N SER A 48 -14.13 9.87 -2.58
CA SER A 48 -13.35 9.18 -3.63
C SER A 48 -12.09 8.47 -3.12
N LEU A 49 -11.51 8.93 -2.00
CA LEU A 49 -10.23 8.46 -1.49
C LEU A 49 -10.27 7.02 -0.99
N ASN A 50 -11.40 6.57 -0.45
CA ASN A 50 -11.54 5.20 0.07
C ASN A 50 -11.38 4.15 -1.03
N SER A 51 -12.05 4.33 -2.17
CA SER A 51 -11.90 3.44 -3.33
C SER A 51 -10.50 3.52 -3.95
N ALA A 52 -9.87 4.70 -3.94
CA ALA A 52 -8.49 4.84 -4.43
C ALA A 52 -7.49 4.06 -3.57
N ARG A 53 -7.63 4.09 -2.24
CA ARG A 53 -6.79 3.34 -1.30
C ARG A 53 -6.93 1.83 -1.47
N GLU A 54 -8.15 1.36 -1.67
CA GLU A 54 -8.46 -0.04 -1.95
C GLU A 54 -7.75 -0.53 -3.22
N LYS A 55 -7.92 0.19 -4.33
CA LYS A 55 -7.25 -0.12 -5.60
C LYS A 55 -5.73 -0.10 -5.49
N ALA A 56 -5.17 0.82 -4.71
CA ALA A 56 -3.74 0.89 -4.45
C ALA A 56 -3.23 -0.34 -3.69
N ARG A 57 -3.96 -0.81 -2.66
CA ARG A 57 -3.63 -2.05 -1.95
C ARG A 57 -3.71 -3.27 -2.86
N ASP A 58 -4.72 -3.36 -3.72
CA ASP A 58 -4.85 -4.47 -4.67
C ASP A 58 -3.73 -4.47 -5.71
N SER A 59 -3.37 -3.30 -6.24
CA SER A 59 -2.23 -3.18 -7.13
C SER A 59 -0.94 -3.63 -6.45
N ARG A 60 -0.77 -3.31 -5.16
CA ARG A 60 0.37 -3.76 -4.37
C ARG A 60 0.37 -5.28 -4.19
N ARG A 61 -0.76 -5.89 -3.78
CA ARG A 61 -0.90 -7.36 -3.64
C ARG A 61 -0.57 -8.13 -4.91
N LYS A 62 -0.98 -7.62 -6.07
CA LYS A 62 -0.63 -8.22 -7.37
C LYS A 62 0.89 -8.17 -7.60
N SER A 63 1.53 -7.05 -7.32
CA SER A 63 2.99 -6.93 -7.41
C SER A 63 3.71 -7.84 -6.41
N ASP A 64 3.19 -7.97 -5.20
CA ASP A 64 3.73 -8.85 -4.17
C ASP A 64 3.66 -10.33 -4.58
N LEU A 65 2.59 -10.77 -5.25
CA LEU A 65 2.50 -12.13 -5.83
C LEU A 65 3.51 -12.36 -6.95
N GLU A 66 3.75 -11.37 -7.81
CA GLU A 66 4.79 -11.46 -8.84
C GLU A 66 6.19 -11.56 -8.23
N GLN A 67 6.46 -10.79 -7.17
CA GLN A 67 7.71 -10.91 -6.41
C GLN A 67 7.84 -12.29 -5.77
N ALA A 68 6.75 -12.83 -5.22
CA ALA A 68 6.73 -14.18 -4.66
C ALA A 68 7.02 -15.24 -5.73
N ARG A 69 6.42 -15.11 -6.92
CA ARG A 69 6.69 -15.99 -8.06
C ARG A 69 8.17 -15.99 -8.44
N ILE A 70 8.77 -14.81 -8.56
CA ILE A 70 10.20 -14.67 -8.91
C ILE A 70 11.08 -15.29 -7.81
N ALA A 71 10.82 -14.97 -6.54
CA ALA A 71 11.59 -15.50 -5.42
C ALA A 71 11.48 -17.04 -5.32
N LEU A 72 10.30 -17.61 -5.57
CA LEU A 72 10.10 -19.06 -5.64
C LEU A 72 10.84 -19.71 -6.83
N SER A 73 11.00 -18.98 -7.93
CA SER A 73 11.78 -19.44 -9.09
C SER A 73 13.26 -19.53 -8.75
N PHE A 74 13.82 -18.50 -8.09
CA PHE A 74 15.21 -18.57 -7.60
C PHE A 74 15.42 -19.66 -6.55
N TYR A 75 14.43 -19.87 -5.68
CA TYR A 75 14.46 -21.00 -4.75
C TYR A 75 14.53 -22.34 -5.50
N PHE A 76 13.73 -22.50 -6.55
CA PHE A 76 13.76 -23.70 -7.39
C PHE A 76 15.13 -23.88 -8.06
N ASP A 77 15.73 -22.81 -8.58
CA ASP A 77 17.04 -22.89 -9.23
C ASP A 77 18.14 -23.40 -8.28
N LYS A 78 18.06 -23.05 -6.98
CA LYS A 78 19.03 -23.51 -5.97
C LYS A 78 18.71 -24.91 -5.42
N HIS A 79 17.44 -25.19 -5.12
CA HIS A 79 17.03 -26.37 -4.37
C HIS A 79 16.39 -27.48 -5.24
N ASN A 80 16.23 -27.22 -6.54
CA ASN A 80 15.57 -28.08 -7.52
C ASN A 80 14.17 -28.56 -7.08
N ASN A 81 13.47 -27.74 -6.27
CA ASN A 81 12.12 -28.01 -5.82
C ASN A 81 11.38 -26.70 -5.50
N TRP A 82 10.05 -26.72 -5.59
CA TRP A 82 9.21 -25.54 -5.38
C TRP A 82 8.89 -25.24 -3.91
N MET A 83 9.87 -25.44 -3.01
CA MET A 83 9.70 -25.38 -1.55
C MET A 83 8.57 -26.31 -1.12
N GLN A 84 8.87 -27.61 -1.04
CA GLN A 84 7.90 -28.68 -0.75
C GLN A 84 8.15 -29.33 0.63
N THR A 85 7.58 -30.52 0.86
CA THR A 85 7.79 -31.36 2.04
C THR A 85 9.26 -31.43 2.43
N GLY A 86 9.57 -31.03 3.67
CA GLY A 86 10.95 -31.02 4.19
C GLY A 86 11.71 -29.71 4.01
N SER A 87 11.10 -28.67 3.41
CA SER A 87 11.70 -27.33 3.32
C SER A 87 11.86 -26.62 4.68
N GLY A 88 11.13 -27.05 5.70
CA GLY A 88 11.11 -26.38 7.02
C GLY A 88 10.31 -25.07 7.01
N CYS A 89 9.66 -24.74 5.89
CA CYS A 89 8.89 -23.52 5.67
C CYS A 89 7.40 -23.85 5.48
N GLY A 90 6.49 -22.94 5.79
CA GLY A 90 5.04 -23.16 5.63
C GLY A 90 4.45 -24.17 6.62
N SER A 91 3.23 -24.65 6.35
CA SER A 91 2.50 -25.56 7.24
C SER A 91 3.22 -26.91 7.40
N GLY A 92 3.54 -27.28 8.63
CA GLY A 92 4.29 -28.48 8.98
C GLY A 92 5.71 -28.53 8.38
N GLY A 93 6.22 -27.41 7.87
CA GLY A 93 7.49 -27.38 7.12
C GLY A 93 7.40 -27.94 5.69
N ASN A 94 6.18 -28.07 5.14
CA ASN A 94 5.95 -28.67 3.82
C ASN A 94 5.84 -27.67 2.66
N GLY A 95 6.12 -26.40 2.93
CA GLY A 95 6.10 -25.32 1.96
C GLY A 95 4.73 -25.08 1.32
N ASN A 96 3.65 -25.35 2.04
CA ASN A 96 2.27 -25.11 1.60
C ASN A 96 1.48 -24.35 2.68
N GLY A 97 0.39 -23.68 2.28
CA GLY A 97 -0.49 -22.92 3.17
C GLY A 97 -0.17 -21.42 3.18
N TRP A 98 -0.29 -20.79 4.35
CA TRP A 98 -0.04 -19.35 4.52
C TRP A 98 1.42 -18.97 4.25
N PHE A 99 1.63 -17.93 3.45
CA PHE A 99 2.94 -17.52 2.95
C PHE A 99 3.73 -16.67 3.95
N ASN A 100 3.04 -15.84 4.73
CA ASN A 100 3.63 -14.86 5.66
C ASN A 100 3.19 -15.06 7.11
N TYR A 101 2.46 -16.15 7.40
CA TYR A 101 1.99 -16.47 8.75
C TYR A 101 3.04 -17.27 9.55
N VAL A 102 3.14 -16.95 10.84
CA VAL A 102 3.94 -17.71 11.82
C VAL A 102 3.04 -18.02 13.01
N GLY A 103 2.95 -19.30 13.40
CA GLY A 103 2.15 -19.74 14.54
C GLY A 103 1.51 -21.12 14.33
N GLY A 104 1.21 -21.82 15.42
CA GLY A 104 0.65 -23.18 15.36
C GLY A 104 1.55 -24.14 14.57
N SER A 105 0.97 -24.80 13.56
CA SER A 105 1.70 -25.74 12.69
C SER A 105 2.72 -25.09 11.74
N TYR A 106 2.94 -23.78 11.78
CA TYR A 106 3.86 -23.08 10.88
C TYR A 106 5.21 -22.83 11.57
N PRO A 107 6.21 -23.74 11.43
CA PRO A 107 7.54 -23.55 12.03
C PRO A 107 8.23 -22.28 11.55
N LYS A 108 8.08 -21.93 10.27
CA LYS A 108 8.65 -20.71 9.67
C LYS A 108 7.80 -20.25 8.48
N ALA A 109 7.59 -18.95 8.36
CA ALA A 109 6.89 -18.38 7.21
C ALA A 109 7.69 -18.57 5.92
N MET A 110 7.01 -18.83 4.81
CA MET A 110 7.65 -19.02 3.50
C MET A 110 8.35 -17.74 3.02
N SER A 111 7.70 -16.58 3.16
CA SER A 111 8.32 -15.26 2.91
C SER A 111 9.60 -15.04 3.71
N LYS A 112 9.63 -15.50 4.97
CA LYS A 112 10.82 -15.42 5.83
C LYS A 112 11.93 -16.37 5.37
N CYS A 113 11.60 -17.56 4.90
CA CYS A 113 12.59 -18.47 4.31
C CYS A 113 13.23 -17.89 3.05
N LEU A 114 12.43 -17.31 2.16
CA LEU A 114 12.93 -16.67 0.94
C LEU A 114 13.83 -15.46 1.27
N LEU A 115 13.48 -14.71 2.32
CA LEU A 115 14.29 -13.58 2.78
C LEU A 115 15.62 -14.03 3.40
N ASP A 116 15.60 -15.05 4.25
CA ASP A 116 16.81 -15.52 4.95
C ASP A 116 17.83 -16.17 4.00
N GLU A 117 17.38 -16.65 2.83
CA GLU A 117 18.24 -17.14 1.75
C GLU A 117 18.53 -16.10 0.65
N GLU A 118 18.13 -14.84 0.86
CA GLU A 118 18.38 -13.70 -0.04
C GLU A 118 17.71 -13.80 -1.43
N PHE A 119 16.67 -14.61 -1.57
CA PHE A 119 15.87 -14.70 -2.80
C PHE A 119 14.84 -13.57 -2.96
N SER A 120 14.56 -12.85 -1.87
CA SER A 120 13.68 -11.69 -1.85
C SER A 120 14.36 -10.52 -1.13
N VAL A 121 14.27 -9.32 -1.70
CA VAL A 121 14.89 -8.10 -1.13
C VAL A 121 14.16 -7.57 0.12
N ALA A 122 12.92 -7.98 0.33
CA ALA A 122 12.11 -7.63 1.49
C ALA A 122 11.13 -8.76 1.80
N GLU A 123 10.66 -8.83 3.04
CA GLU A 123 9.59 -9.76 3.40
C GLU A 123 8.31 -9.38 2.63
N ILE A 124 7.76 -10.33 1.89
CA ILE A 124 6.51 -10.16 1.15
C ILE A 124 5.35 -10.28 2.14
N ILE A 125 4.75 -9.15 2.49
CA ILE A 125 3.66 -9.02 3.47
C ILE A 125 2.54 -8.19 2.85
N ASP A 126 1.30 -8.52 3.18
CA ASP A 126 0.14 -7.75 2.75
C ASP A 126 0.26 -6.26 3.15
N PRO A 127 -0.18 -5.29 2.33
CA PRO A 127 -0.12 -3.87 2.63
C PRO A 127 -0.89 -3.44 3.90
N THR A 128 -1.79 -4.27 4.42
CA THR A 128 -2.44 -4.06 5.73
C THR A 128 -1.58 -4.48 6.92
N GLY A 129 -0.43 -5.12 6.68
CA GLY A 129 0.46 -5.67 7.70
C GLY A 129 -0.04 -6.98 8.33
N GLY A 130 -1.15 -7.53 7.81
CA GLY A 130 -1.74 -8.77 8.31
C GLY A 130 -0.79 -9.95 8.17
N LYS A 131 -0.51 -10.63 9.30
CA LYS A 131 0.13 -11.95 9.36
C LYS A 131 -0.83 -12.90 10.08
N THR A 132 -2.03 -13.09 9.56
CA THR A 132 -3.06 -13.90 10.25
C THR A 132 -3.45 -15.11 9.43
N SER A 133 -3.85 -16.18 10.13
CA SER A 133 -4.47 -17.34 9.52
C SER A 133 -5.97 -17.15 9.25
N ASN A 134 -6.51 -15.95 9.50
CA ASN A 134 -7.95 -15.68 9.45
C ASN A 134 -8.30 -14.78 8.25
N PRO A 135 -9.04 -15.31 7.25
CA PRO A 135 -9.37 -14.61 6.01
C PRO A 135 -10.28 -13.39 6.18
N THR A 136 -10.91 -13.25 7.36
CA THR A 136 -11.91 -12.22 7.65
C THR A 136 -11.30 -10.98 8.30
N THR A 137 -10.14 -11.11 8.96
CA THR A 137 -9.56 -10.03 9.79
C THR A 137 -8.10 -9.70 9.47
N GLY A 138 -7.41 -10.49 8.64
CA GLY A 138 -6.06 -10.17 8.19
C GLY A 138 -5.78 -10.76 6.81
N PHE A 139 -5.66 -9.89 5.81
CA PHE A 139 -5.28 -10.31 4.47
C PHE A 139 -3.88 -10.92 4.50
N SER A 140 -3.72 -12.11 3.93
CA SER A 140 -2.46 -12.85 3.87
C SER A 140 -2.37 -13.58 2.52
N TYR A 141 -1.15 -13.90 2.09
CA TYR A 141 -0.93 -14.68 0.86
C TYR A 141 -0.91 -16.18 1.18
N MET A 142 -1.25 -17.00 0.20
CA MET A 142 -1.10 -18.46 0.30
C MET A 142 -0.26 -19.01 -0.85
N LYS A 143 0.37 -20.16 -0.62
CA LYS A 143 1.05 -20.93 -1.65
C LYS A 143 0.68 -22.39 -1.54
N TYR A 144 0.37 -23.02 -2.67
CA TYR A 144 0.17 -24.46 -2.76
C TYR A 144 0.86 -25.03 -4.00
N SER A 145 1.49 -26.18 -3.82
CA SER A 145 2.00 -27.02 -4.90
C SER A 145 1.29 -28.36 -4.92
N CYS A 146 0.94 -28.85 -6.11
CA CYS A 146 0.26 -30.13 -6.28
C CYS A 146 0.49 -30.72 -7.68
N GLY A 147 0.09 -31.99 -7.85
CA GLY A 147 0.12 -32.69 -9.13
C GLY A 147 1.51 -33.17 -9.55
N VAL A 148 1.53 -33.93 -10.66
CA VAL A 148 2.74 -34.39 -11.36
C VAL A 148 2.51 -34.17 -12.87
N PRO A 149 3.29 -33.30 -13.55
CA PRO A 149 4.36 -32.45 -13.00
C PRO A 149 3.82 -31.46 -11.95
N THR A 150 4.66 -31.12 -10.97
CA THR A 150 4.25 -30.21 -9.90
C THR A 150 3.91 -28.85 -10.47
N LYS A 151 2.69 -28.37 -10.24
CA LYS A 151 2.28 -27.00 -10.49
C LYS A 151 2.23 -26.24 -9.18
N THR A 152 2.75 -25.02 -9.18
CA THR A 152 2.79 -24.16 -8.00
C THR A 152 1.96 -22.91 -8.23
N TYR A 153 1.11 -22.59 -7.25
CA TYR A 153 0.20 -21.46 -7.28
C TYR A 153 0.42 -20.61 -6.05
N VAL A 154 0.42 -19.30 -6.25
CA VAL A 154 0.36 -18.30 -5.17
C VAL A 154 -0.96 -17.56 -5.26
N TYR A 155 -1.56 -17.28 -4.12
CA TYR A 155 -2.93 -16.77 -4.03
C TYR A 155 -2.96 -15.48 -3.20
N ALA A 156 -3.83 -14.54 -3.60
CA ALA A 156 -4.19 -13.37 -2.80
C ALA A 156 -5.71 -13.17 -2.76
N LYS A 157 -6.16 -12.44 -1.74
CA LYS A 157 -7.50 -11.86 -1.67
C LYS A 157 -7.40 -10.38 -2.04
N LEU A 158 -8.01 -10.00 -3.15
CA LEU A 158 -8.17 -8.62 -3.59
C LEU A 158 -9.48 -8.05 -3.05
N GLU A 159 -9.47 -6.79 -2.65
CA GLU A 159 -10.63 -6.11 -2.06
C GLU A 159 -11.63 -5.67 -3.14
N GLY A 160 -11.13 -5.18 -4.28
CA GLY A 160 -11.94 -4.69 -5.40
C GLY A 160 -12.57 -5.79 -6.24
N ILE A 161 -12.35 -7.06 -5.88
CA ILE A 161 -13.00 -8.22 -6.52
C ILE A 161 -13.80 -8.93 -5.43
N PRO A 162 -15.10 -9.22 -5.66
CA PRO A 162 -15.87 -10.01 -4.71
C PRO A 162 -15.26 -11.39 -4.50
N GLN A 163 -15.46 -11.99 -3.33
CA GLN A 163 -15.13 -13.39 -3.11
C GLN A 163 -16.00 -14.24 -4.05
N SER A 164 -15.36 -15.15 -4.78
CA SER A 164 -16.03 -16.11 -5.67
C SER A 164 -15.85 -17.50 -5.07
N SER A 165 -16.82 -18.39 -5.19
CA SER A 165 -16.65 -19.80 -4.79
C SER A 165 -16.07 -20.68 -5.91
N THR A 166 -15.66 -20.08 -7.03
CA THR A 166 -15.09 -20.79 -8.17
C THR A 166 -13.77 -20.22 -8.68
N ALA A 167 -13.24 -19.16 -8.07
CA ALA A 167 -12.00 -18.50 -8.51
C ALA A 167 -10.79 -19.43 -8.41
N THR A 168 -10.78 -20.35 -7.45
CA THR A 168 -9.66 -21.28 -7.26
C THR A 168 -9.91 -22.66 -7.86
N ASN A 169 -11.06 -22.88 -8.51
CA ASN A 169 -11.38 -24.14 -9.17
C ASN A 169 -10.34 -24.48 -10.24
N GLY A 170 -9.83 -25.70 -10.21
CA GLY A 170 -8.77 -26.15 -11.11
C GLY A 170 -7.34 -25.79 -10.69
N THR A 171 -7.17 -25.14 -9.53
CA THR A 171 -5.85 -24.94 -8.90
C THR A 171 -5.59 -25.99 -7.80
N CYS A 172 -4.41 -25.94 -7.19
CA CYS A 172 -4.04 -26.83 -6.09
C CYS A 172 -4.86 -26.69 -4.81
N CYS A 173 -5.63 -25.61 -4.69
CA CYS A 173 -6.55 -25.42 -3.58
C CYS A 173 -7.90 -24.99 -4.13
N ALA A 174 -8.69 -25.95 -4.62
CA ALA A 174 -9.98 -25.67 -5.24
C ALA A 174 -10.96 -24.93 -4.31
N SER A 175 -10.90 -25.20 -3.00
CA SER A 175 -11.78 -24.61 -1.98
C SER A 175 -11.17 -23.39 -1.26
N CYS A 176 -10.03 -22.86 -1.70
CA CYS A 176 -9.41 -21.71 -1.04
C CYS A 176 -10.26 -20.44 -1.16
N ASP A 177 -11.08 -20.36 -2.19
CA ASP A 177 -11.95 -19.24 -2.47
C ASP A 177 -13.18 -19.17 -1.55
N SER A 178 -13.74 -20.33 -1.23
CA SER A 178 -14.87 -20.52 -0.30
C SER A 178 -14.42 -20.57 1.16
N ASN A 179 -13.29 -21.21 1.47
CA ASN A 179 -12.79 -21.33 2.83
C ASN A 179 -12.02 -20.10 3.31
N TYR A 180 -11.24 -19.48 2.41
CA TYR A 180 -10.33 -18.39 2.75
C TYR A 180 -10.57 -17.12 1.95
N GLY A 181 -11.56 -17.11 1.05
CA GLY A 181 -11.91 -15.89 0.34
C GLY A 181 -10.92 -15.48 -0.75
N MET A 182 -10.05 -16.40 -1.18
CA MET A 182 -9.06 -16.13 -2.22
C MET A 182 -9.77 -15.95 -3.57
N ASN A 183 -9.47 -14.87 -4.28
CA ASN A 183 -10.14 -14.52 -5.53
C ASN A 183 -9.18 -14.20 -6.67
N TYR A 184 -7.87 -14.28 -6.40
CA TYR A 184 -6.82 -14.05 -7.37
C TYR A 184 -5.65 -14.99 -7.13
N TYR A 185 -5.07 -15.50 -8.20
CA TYR A 185 -3.90 -16.38 -8.15
C TYR A 185 -2.95 -16.11 -9.31
N VAL A 186 -1.68 -16.46 -9.10
CA VAL A 186 -0.64 -16.46 -10.12
C VAL A 186 -0.01 -17.84 -10.16
N ILE A 187 0.21 -18.35 -11.37
CA ILE A 187 0.89 -19.61 -11.63
C ILE A 187 2.39 -19.33 -11.61
N VAL A 188 3.14 -20.14 -10.86
CA VAL A 188 4.59 -19.99 -10.77
C VAL A 188 5.30 -20.76 -11.89
N ASN A 189 4.80 -21.96 -12.22
CA ASN A 189 5.38 -22.86 -13.22
C ASN A 189 4.35 -23.75 -13.90
#